data_AF-A0A242CL00-F1
#
_entry.id   AF-A0A242CL00-F1
#
_cell.length_a   1.000
_cell.length_b   1.000
_cell.length_c   1.000
_cell.angle_alpha   90.00
_cell.angle_beta   90.00
_cell.angle_gamma   90.00
#
_symmetry.space_group_name_H-M   'P 1'
#
loop_
_entity.id
_entity.type
_entity.pdbx_description
1 polymer ?
#
loop_
_entity_poly.entity_id
_entity_poly.type
_entity_poly.pdbx_seq_one_letter_code
_entity_poly.pdbx_strand_id
1 'polypeptide(L)' 'MSILKQWQAKHQAKKEAKKQALRLKNAQLRAAGKEPLKGWGKMVDTGVGGANKANPIDTKVFLGENQKRISEETKRKNQ' A
#
# COMPACT_ATOMS: atom_id res chain seq x y z
N MET A 1 29.82 9.11 -2.95
CA MET A 1 28.47 9.31 -3.55
C MET A 1 27.58 10.04 -2.54
N SER A 2 27.04 11.21 -2.87
CA SER A 2 26.12 12.00 -2.02
C SER A 2 24.94 11.18 -1.49
N ILE A 3 24.52 11.42 -0.24
CA ILE A 3 23.42 10.73 0.45
C ILE A 3 22.13 10.78 -0.37
N LEU A 4 21.83 11.94 -1.00
CA LEU A 4 20.66 12.11 -1.88
C LEU A 4 20.72 11.18 -3.10
N LYS A 5 21.90 11.04 -3.71
CA LYS A 5 22.10 10.16 -4.87
C LYS A 5 21.94 8.69 -4.50
N GLN A 6 22.39 8.30 -3.30
CA GLN A 6 22.16 6.94 -2.77
C GLN A 6 20.67 6.67 -2.52
N TRP A 7 19.95 7.63 -1.95
CA TRP A 7 18.51 7.52 -1.72
C TRP A 7 17.73 7.39 -3.03
N GLN A 8 18.03 8.23 -4.03
CA GLN A 8 17.43 8.15 -5.35
C GLN A 8 17.70 6.79 -6.01
N ALA A 9 18.94 6.31 -5.96
CA ALA A 9 19.31 5.01 -6.51
C ALA A 9 18.55 3.87 -5.84
N LYS A 10 18.43 3.87 -4.50
CA LYS A 10 17.63 2.89 -3.76
C LYS A 10 16.15 2.93 -4.15
N HIS A 11 15.57 4.11 -4.29
CA HIS A 11 14.18 4.26 -4.73
C HIS A 11 13.95 3.76 -6.15
N GLN A 12 14.87 4.03 -7.07
CA GLN A 12 14.78 3.52 -8.44
C GLN A 12 14.92 2.00 -8.47
N ALA A 13 15.88 1.44 -7.73
CA ALA A 13 16.04 -0.01 -7.61
C ALA A 13 14.76 -0.68 -7.08
N LYS A 14 14.11 -0.10 -6.07
CA LYS A 14 12.83 -0.60 -5.54
C LYS A 14 11.70 -0.55 -6.58
N LYS A 15 11.62 0.51 -7.37
CA LYS A 15 10.64 0.63 -8.46
C LYS A 15 10.87 -0.43 -9.53
N GLU A 16 12.12 -0.64 -9.94
CA GLU A 16 12.48 -1.65 -10.94
C GLU A 16 12.21 -3.07 -10.44
N ALA A 17 12.56 -3.39 -9.20
CA ALA A 17 12.24 -4.68 -8.59
C ALA A 17 10.73 -4.97 -8.61
N LYS A 18 9.90 -3.98 -8.25
CA LYS A 18 8.44 -4.11 -8.32
C LYS A 18 7.94 -4.34 -9.74
N LYS A 19 8.48 -3.64 -10.73
CA LYS A 19 8.13 -3.85 -12.15
C LYS A 19 8.46 -5.27 -12.60
N GLN A 20 9.64 -5.78 -12.24
CA GLN A 20 10.02 -7.14 -12.63
C GLN A 20 9.13 -8.21 -11.97
N ALA A 21 8.81 -8.06 -10.69
CA ALA A 21 7.88 -8.95 -10.02
C ALA A 21 6.49 -8.97 -10.69
N LEU A 22 5.99 -7.81 -11.12
CA LEU A 22 4.74 -7.71 -11.86
C LEU A 22 4.81 -8.39 -13.23
N ARG A 23 5.92 -8.23 -13.97
CA ARG A 23 6.11 -8.89 -15.27
C ARG A 23 6.10 -10.41 -15.14
N LEU A 24 6.80 -10.94 -14.12
CA LEU A 24 6.83 -12.38 -13.83
C LEU A 24 5.43 -12.91 -13.49
N LYS A 25 4.72 -12.22 -12.59
CA LYS A 25 3.34 -12.57 -12.24
C LYS A 25 2.42 -12.55 -13.46
N ASN A 26 2.54 -11.52 -14.30
CA ASN A 26 1.72 -11.41 -15.52
C ASN A 26 2.04 -12.53 -16.53
N ALA A 27 3.31 -12.93 -16.66
CA ALA A 27 3.68 -14.06 -17.52
C ALA A 27 3.08 -15.37 -17.01
N GLN A 28 3.14 -15.62 -15.70
CA GLN A 28 2.52 -16.80 -15.07
C GLN A 28 1.00 -16.83 -15.30
N LEU A 29 0.32 -15.69 -15.17
CA LEU A 29 -1.12 -15.59 -15.41
C LEU A 29 -1.48 -15.92 -16.87
N ARG A 30 -0.72 -15.40 -17.83
CA ARG A 30 -0.93 -15.72 -19.26
C ARG A 30 -0.68 -17.20 -19.56
N ALA A 31 0.35 -17.79 -18.96
CA ALA A 31 0.61 -19.23 -19.10
C ALA A 31 -0.56 -20.08 -18.55
N ALA A 32 -1.26 -19.61 -17.52
CA ALA A 32 -2.49 -20.22 -17.01
C ALA A 32 -3.75 -19.87 -17.81
N GLY A 33 -3.64 -19.22 -18.97
CA GLY A 33 -4.76 -18.80 -19.82
C GLY A 33 -5.54 -17.59 -19.31
N LYS A 34 -5.05 -16.89 -18.28
CA LYS A 34 -5.68 -15.67 -17.73
C LYS A 34 -4.98 -14.44 -18.29
N GLU A 35 -5.72 -13.55 -18.93
CA GLU A 35 -5.17 -12.28 -19.41
C GLU A 35 -5.11 -11.24 -18.27
N PRO A 36 -3.92 -10.90 -17.73
CA PRO A 36 -3.80 -10.00 -16.58
C PRO A 36 -4.20 -8.55 -16.87
N LEU A 37 -4.24 -8.18 -18.15
CA LEU A 37 -4.65 -6.85 -18.64
C LEU A 37 -6.14 -6.81 -19.00
N LYS A 38 -6.81 -7.97 -19.03
CA LYS A 38 -8.26 -8.09 -19.18
C LYS A 38 -8.85 -7.92 -17.78
N GLY A 39 -8.83 -6.68 -17.28
CA GLY A 39 -9.46 -6.35 -16.00
C GLY A 39 -10.94 -6.71 -15.97
N TRP A 40 -11.62 -6.41 -14.86
CA TRP A 40 -13.07 -6.61 -14.67
C TRP A 40 -13.95 -5.67 -15.52
N GLY A 41 -13.56 -5.38 -16.77
CA GLY A 41 -14.13 -4.29 -17.58
C GLY A 41 -13.51 -2.92 -17.26
N LYS A 42 -13.92 -1.87 -17.99
CA LYS A 42 -13.63 -0.48 -17.60
C LYS A 42 -14.15 -0.30 -16.17
N MET A 43 -13.28 0.13 -15.26
CA MET A 43 -13.72 0.62 -13.95
C MET A 43 -14.76 1.72 -14.22
N VAL A 44 -16.02 1.49 -13.84
CA VAL A 44 -17.04 2.53 -13.91
C VAL A 44 -16.61 3.57 -12.90
N ASP A 45 -16.17 4.72 -13.39
CA ASP A 45 -15.94 5.88 -12.53
C ASP A 45 -17.31 6.37 -12.07
N THR A 46 -17.78 5.83 -10.96
CA THR A 46 -19.05 6.24 -10.33
C THR A 46 -18.93 7.65 -9.72
N GLY A 47 -17.79 8.33 -9.85
CA GLY A 47 -17.47 9.56 -9.13
C GLY A 47 -17.26 9.34 -7.62
N VAL A 48 -17.49 8.12 -7.13
CA VAL A 48 -17.37 7.75 -5.71
C VAL A 48 -15.99 7.15 -5.42
N GLY A 49 -14.94 7.75 -5.98
CA GLY A 49 -13.53 7.43 -5.68
C GLY A 49 -13.09 7.77 -4.24
N GLY A 50 -14.05 7.89 -3.32
CA GLY A 50 -13.89 8.33 -1.94
C GLY A 50 -14.84 7.67 -0.94
N ALA A 51 -15.69 6.71 -1.34
CA ALA A 51 -16.54 5.98 -0.37
C ALA A 51 -15.71 5.25 0.70
N ASN A 52 -14.46 4.87 0.40
CA ASN A 52 -13.54 4.29 1.38
C ASN A 52 -12.94 5.33 2.35
N LYS A 53 -13.11 6.64 2.11
CA LYS A 53 -12.64 7.73 2.97
C LYS A 53 -13.77 8.40 3.76
N ALA A 54 -15.02 8.24 3.33
CA ALA A 54 -16.18 8.63 4.12
C ALA A 54 -16.53 7.49 5.08
N ASN A 55 -15.72 7.31 6.13
CA ASN A 55 -16.22 6.58 7.29
C ASN A 55 -17.24 7.52 7.95
N PRO A 56 -18.56 7.21 7.98
CA PRO A 56 -19.56 8.08 8.59
C PRO A 56 -19.40 8.18 10.12
N ILE A 57 -18.56 7.33 10.69
CA ILE A 57 -18.20 7.31 12.10
C ILE A 57 -16.80 7.93 12.23
N ASP A 58 -16.70 9.10 12.89
CA ASP A 58 -15.41 9.72 13.18
C ASP A 58 -14.67 8.95 14.28
N THR A 59 -13.96 7.89 13.88
CA THR A 59 -13.21 7.03 14.81
C THR A 59 -11.87 7.61 15.24
N LYS A 60 -11.50 8.83 14.81
CA LYS A 60 -10.16 9.41 15.07
C LYS A 60 -9.85 9.52 16.56
N VAL A 61 -10.85 9.88 17.38
CA VAL A 61 -10.71 10.01 18.84
C VAL A 61 -10.42 8.64 19.47
N PHE A 62 -11.22 7.62 19.13
CA PHE A 62 -11.03 6.25 19.61
C PHE A 62 -9.67 5.66 19.21
N LEU A 63 -9.22 5.91 17.97
CA LEU A 63 -7.89 5.47 17.53
C LEU A 63 -6.77 6.17 18.31
N GLY A 64 -6.90 7.48 18.54
CA GLY A 64 -5.91 8.26 19.29
C GLY A 64 -5.77 7.82 20.75
N GLU A 65 -6.88 7.53 21.42
CA GLU A 65 -6.88 7.02 22.81
C GLU A 65 -6.26 5.63 22.91
N ASN A 66 -6.58 4.72 21.98
CA ASN A 66 -5.96 3.41 21.93
C ASN A 66 -4.45 3.49 21.68
N GLN A 67 -4.00 4.40 20.81
CA GLN A 67 -2.58 4.59 20.55
C GLN A 67 -1.82 5.08 21.80
N LYS A 68 -2.42 6.00 22.58
CA LYS A 68 -1.85 6.46 23.85
C LYS A 68 -1.75 5.30 24.87
N ARG A 69 -2.81 4.53 25.02
CA ARG A 69 -2.85 3.37 25.92
C ARG A 69 -1.79 2.33 25.59
N ILE A 70 -1.66 1.96 24.30
CA ILE A 70 -0.62 1.02 23.84
C ILE A 70 0.78 1.57 24.12
N SER A 71 1.01 2.86 23.91
CA SER A 71 2.29 3.52 24.23
C SER A 71 2.61 3.44 25.72
N GLU A 72 1.64 3.70 26.59
CA GLU A 72 1.81 3.61 28.05
C GLU A 72 2.08 2.17 28.52
N GLU A 73 1.32 1.19 28.01
CA GLU A 73 1.55 -0.23 28.28
C GLU A 73 2.95 -0.67 27.83
N THR A 74 3.41 -0.20 26.66
CA THR A 74 4.75 -0.51 26.15
C THR A 74 5.85 0.10 27.02
N LYS A 75 5.66 1.33 27.50
CA LYS A 75 6.61 1.98 28.43
C LYS A 75 6.69 1.23 29.76
N ARG A 76 5.55 0.79 30.31
CA ARG A 76 5.51 0.00 31.55
C ARG A 76 6.16 -1.37 31.41
N LYS A 77 6.06 -2.01 30.25
CA LYS A 77 6.72 -3.30 29.98
C LYS A 77 8.23 -3.20 29.81
N ASN A 78 8.72 -2.03 29.41
CA ASN A 78 10.13 -1.77 29.16
C ASN A 78 10.85 -1.08 30.34
N GLN A 79 10.14 -0.84 31.46
CA GLN A 79 10.71 -0.47 32.76
C GLN A 79 10.89 -1.71 33.62
#